data_AF-A0A7X7JWR6-F1
#
_entry.id   AF-A0A7X7JWR6-F1
#
_cell.length_a   1.000
_cell.length_b   1.000
_cell.length_c   1.000
_cell.angle_alpha   90.00
_cell.angle_beta   90.00
_cell.angle_gamma   90.00
#
_symmetry.space_group_name_H-M   'P 1'
#
loop_
_entity.id
_entity.type
_entity.pdbx_description
1 polymer ?
#
loop_
_entity_poly.entity_id
_entity_poly.type
_entity_poly.pdbx_seq_one_letter_code
_entity_poly.pdbx_strand_id
1 'polypeptide(L)' 'MVLDDERGVIVGMTFVGPEVAELLHAATIAVVGEVTIDRLWHAVPAYPTISEVWLHLLQLIEG' A
#
# COMPACT_ATOMS: atom_id res chain seq x y z
N MET A 1 -4.09 0.80 7.73
CA MET A 1 -2.81 1.39 7.29
C MET A 1 -2.47 2.50 8.26
N VAL A 2 -1.20 2.63 8.60
CA VAL A 2 -0.68 3.70 9.46
C VAL A 2 0.34 4.48 8.65
N LEU A 3 0.15 5.80 8.56
CA LEU A 3 1.02 6.71 7.84
C LEU A 3 1.81 7.57 8.83
N ASP A 4 3.01 7.93 8.40
CA ASP A 4 3.74 9.06 8.95
C ASP A 4 3.53 10.25 8.00
N ASP A 5 2.73 11.23 8.43
CA ASP A 5 2.35 12.36 7.59
C ASP A 5 3.51 13.35 7.34
N GLU A 6 4.49 13.42 8.24
CA GLU A 6 5.67 14.28 8.05
C GLU A 6 6.58 13.73 6.96
N ARG A 7 6.73 12.40 6.91
CA ARG A 7 7.57 11.72 5.92
C ARG A 7 6.82 11.27 4.67
N GLY A 8 5.49 11.20 4.73
CA GLY A 8 4.65 10.72 3.64
C GLY A 8 4.89 9.25 3.30
N VAL A 9 5.16 8.41 4.31
CA VAL A 9 5.44 6.97 4.13
C VAL A 9 4.50 6.11 4.97
N ILE A 10 4.28 4.88 4.52
CA ILE A 10 3.54 3.88 5.29
C ILE A 10 4.47 3.29 6.35
N VAL A 11 4.08 3.35 7.62
CA VAL A 11 4.85 2.76 8.73
C VAL A 11 4.30 1.40 9.16
N GLY A 12 3.09 1.05 8.71
CA GLY A 12 2.52 -0.28 8.95
C GLY A 12 1.18 -0.51 8.28
N MET A 13 0.88 -1.78 8.02
CA MET A 13 -0.41 -2.23 7.48
C MET A 13 -0.83 -3.55 8.13
N THR A 14 -2.13 -3.79 8.16
CA THR A 14 -2.72 -5.03 8.66
C THR A 14 -3.78 -5.47 7.66
N PHE A 15 -3.74 -6.73 7.27
CA PHE A 15 -4.71 -7.33 6.36
C PHE A 15 -5.37 -8.52 7.05
N VAL A 16 -6.66 -8.69 6.82
CA VAL A 16 -7.45 -9.82 7.33
C VAL A 16 -8.33 -10.32 6.20
N GLY A 17 -8.22 -11.61 5.88
CA GLY A 17 -8.97 -12.22 4.80
C GLY A 17 -8.20 -13.33 4.10
N PRO A 18 -8.82 -14.00 3.11
CA PRO A 18 -8.12 -14.94 2.24
C PRO A 18 -7.08 -14.22 1.37
N GLU A 19 -6.05 -14.95 0.95
CA GLU A 19 -5.09 -14.52 -0.09
C GLU A 19 -4.33 -13.20 0.19
N VAL A 20 -4.20 -12.82 1.47
CA VAL A 20 -3.50 -11.58 1.88
C VAL A 20 -1.98 -11.65 1.78
N ALA A 21 -1.40 -12.80 1.44
CA ALA A 21 0.06 -12.99 1.41
C ALA A 21 0.75 -12.01 0.44
N GLU A 22 0.21 -11.85 -0.76
CA GLU A 22 0.74 -10.92 -1.78
C GLU A 22 0.59 -9.46 -1.34
N LEU A 23 -0.54 -9.12 -0.69
CA LEU A 23 -0.74 -7.78 -0.11
C LEU A 23 0.26 -7.48 1.01
N LEU A 24 0.51 -8.45 1.89
CA LEU A 24 1.47 -8.33 2.98
C LEU A 24 2.89 -8.18 2.45
N HIS A 25 3.24 -8.90 1.38
CA HIS A 25 4.53 -8.76 0.72
C HIS A 25 4.72 -7.35 0.15
N ALA A 26 3.75 -6.85 -0.61
CA ALA A 26 3.77 -5.48 -1.13
C ALA A 26 3.89 -4.43 -0.01
N ALA A 27 3.14 -4.61 1.08
CA ALA A 27 3.21 -3.70 2.23
C ALA A 27 4.57 -3.73 2.93
N THR A 28 5.17 -4.91 3.03
CA THR A 28 6.53 -5.05 3.59
C THR A 28 7.54 -4.28 2.76
N ILE A 29 7.47 -4.39 1.42
CA ILE A 29 8.33 -3.63 0.51
C ILE A 29 8.10 -2.12 0.66
N ALA A 30 6.85 -1.68 0.71
CA ALA A 30 6.51 -0.26 0.87
C ALA A 30 7.05 0.32 2.19
N VAL A 31 6.89 -0.42 3.30
CA VAL A 31 7.35 -0.01 4.64
C VAL A 31 8.87 -0.03 4.74
N VAL A 32 9.52 -1.15 4.40
CA VAL A 32 10.99 -1.30 4.51
C VAL A 32 11.72 -0.40 3.52
N GLY A 33 11.15 -0.21 2.33
CA GLY A 33 11.69 0.69 1.32
C GLY A 33 11.40 2.17 1.56
N GLU A 34 10.65 2.51 2.63
CA GLU A 34 10.18 3.87 2.92
C GLU A 34 9.62 4.56 1.67
N VAL A 35 8.82 3.81 0.89
CA VAL A 35 8.28 4.32 -0.38
C VAL A 35 7.24 5.38 -0.06
N THR A 36 7.47 6.60 -0.56
CA THR A 36 6.56 7.72 -0.35
C THR A 36 5.22 7.47 -1.03
N ILE A 37 4.13 8.04 -0.48
CA ILE A 37 2.78 7.95 -1.07
C ILE A 37 2.77 8.44 -2.53
N ASP A 38 3.44 9.57 -2.80
CA ASP A 38 3.62 10.12 -4.16
C ASP A 38 4.24 9.09 -5.12
N ARG A 39 5.25 8.35 -4.67
CA ARG A 39 5.89 7.30 -5.48
C ARG A 39 5.03 6.04 -5.59
N LEU A 40 4.33 5.65 -4.52
CA LEU A 40 3.41 4.51 -4.52
C LEU A 40 2.23 4.72 -5.48
N TRP A 41 1.80 5.97 -5.69
CA TRP A 41 0.75 6.29 -6.66
C TRP A 41 1.08 5.86 -8.10
N HIS A 42 2.38 5.81 -8.42
CA HIS A 42 2.85 5.34 -9.73
C HIS A 42 2.99 3.83 -9.82
N ALA A 43 2.78 3.08 -8.73
CA ALA A 43 2.80 1.63 -8.76
C ALA A 43 1.50 1.11 -9.38
N VAL A 44 1.61 0.45 -10.54
CA VAL A 44 0.45 -0.13 -11.24
C VAL A 44 0.23 -1.55 -10.71
N PRO A 45 -0.85 -1.82 -9.97
CA PRO A 45 -1.16 -3.20 -9.59
C PRO A 45 -1.63 -4.01 -10.80
N ALA A 46 -1.37 -5.32 -10.75
CA ALA A 46 -1.81 -6.24 -11.79
C ALA A 46 -3.34 -6.42 -11.77
N TYR A 47 -3.95 -6.56 -12.96
CA TYR A 47 -5.39 -6.82 -13.13
C TYR A 47 -5.61 -8.09 -13.96
N PRO A 48 -6.52 -9.01 -13.56
CA PRO A 48 -7.30 -9.01 -12.33
C PRO A 48 -6.54 -9.66 -11.16
N THR A 49 -6.36 -8.95 -10.03
CA THR A 49 -5.74 -9.53 -8.81
C THR A 49 -6.23 -8.86 -7.52
N ILE A 50 -6.01 -9.51 -6.36
CA ILE A 50 -6.29 -8.92 -5.05
C ILE A 50 -5.49 -7.63 -4.78
N SER A 51 -4.37 -7.41 -5.49
CA SER A 51 -3.53 -6.21 -5.35
C SER A 51 -4.24 -4.93 -5.78
N GLU A 52 -5.37 -5.00 -6.47
CA GLU A 52 -6.23 -3.84 -6.79
C GLU A 52 -6.68 -3.07 -5.54
N VAL A 53 -6.70 -3.71 -4.36
CA VAL A 53 -6.95 -3.07 -3.07
C VAL A 53 -6.05 -1.85 -2.84
N TRP A 54 -4.81 -1.87 -3.34
CA TRP A 54 -3.88 -0.74 -3.22
C TRP A 54 -4.38 0.54 -3.88
N LEU A 55 -5.04 0.46 -5.04
CA LEU A 55 -5.60 1.63 -5.73
C LEU A 55 -6.63 2.31 -4.84
N HIS A 56 -7.56 1.52 -4.27
CA HIS A 56 -8.60 2.04 -3.41
C HIS A 56 -8.05 2.63 -2.12
N LEU A 57 -7.04 2.00 -1.51
CA LEU A 57 -6.41 2.52 -0.30
C LEU A 57 -5.70 3.85 -0.55
N LEU A 58 -4.99 3.99 -1.66
CA LEU A 58 -4.29 5.23 -2.00
C LEU A 58 -5.27 6.36 -2.37
N GLN A 59 -6.39 6.05 -3.02
CA GLN A 59 -7.45 7.04 -3.32
C GLN A 59 -8.04 7.68 -2.06
N LEU A 60 -8.06 6.98 -0.93
CA LEU A 60 -8.54 7.52 0.35
C LEU A 60 -7.58 8.53 0.99
N ILE A 61 -6.31 8.55 0.55
CA ILE A 61 -5.27 9.45 1.08
C ILE A 61 -5.17 10.73 0.24
N GLU A 62 -5.55 10.68 -1.03
CA GLU A 62 -5.58 11.83 -1.94
C GLU A 62 -6.82 12.74 -1.79
N GLY A 63 -7.69 12.50 -0.80
CA GLY A 63 -8.85 13.34 -0.46
C GLY A 63 -8.72 14.05 0.88
#